data_AF-A0A916M157-F1
#
_entry.id   AF-A0A916M157-F1
#
_cell.length_a   1.000
_cell.length_b   1.000
_cell.length_c   1.000
_cell.angle_alpha   90.00
_cell.angle_beta   90.00
_cell.angle_gamma   90.00
#
_symmetry.space_group_name_H-M   'P 1'
#
loop_
_entity.id
_entity.type
_entity.pdbx_description
1 polymer ?
#
loop_
_entity_poly.entity_id
_entity_poly.type
_entity_poly.pdbx_seq_one_letter_code
_entity_poly.pdbx_strand_id
1 'polypeptide(L)'
;CPFSAPQYGTDESEPVADPSWLVPHPMQKCTFCWDRWEEGKKPACVESCPQRALDAGPIDELMAKYPDAVRTVVGFPDSTKNPEGIALPSGDTKPSILFKPKPKAG
;
A
#
# COMPACT_ATOMS: atom_id res chain seq x y z
N CYS A 1 3.76 6.58 -11.19
CA CYS A 1 3.84 5.44 -10.25
C CYS A 1 3.04 4.29 -10.85
N PRO A 2 3.56 3.06 -10.96
CA PRO A 2 2.84 1.91 -11.57
C PRO A 2 1.49 1.62 -10.92
N PHE A 3 1.38 1.93 -9.63
CA PHE A 3 0.24 1.57 -8.79
C PHE A 3 -0.80 2.67 -8.66
N SER A 4 -0.60 3.82 -9.32
CA SER A 4 -1.45 5.01 -9.15
C SER A 4 -1.73 5.32 -7.66
N ALA A 5 -0.75 5.09 -6.78
CA ALA A 5 -0.94 5.24 -5.35
C ALA A 5 -1.05 6.71 -4.88
N PRO A 6 -0.30 7.68 -5.45
CA PRO A 6 -0.53 9.08 -5.16
C PRO A 6 -1.81 9.59 -5.82
N GLN A 7 -2.63 10.30 -5.06
CA GLN A 7 -3.94 10.82 -5.47
C GLN A 7 -4.10 12.27 -4.98
N TYR A 8 -4.99 13.02 -5.62
CA TYR A 8 -5.38 14.36 -5.20
C TYR A 8 -6.80 14.32 -4.63
N GLY A 9 -7.02 15.04 -3.54
CA GLY A 9 -8.35 15.29 -3.01
C GLY A 9 -9.14 16.32 -3.83
N THR A 10 -10.43 16.34 -3.60
CA THR A 10 -11.37 17.40 -4.01
C THR A 10 -12.08 17.98 -2.80
N ASP A 11 -12.74 19.12 -2.97
CA ASP A 11 -13.58 19.73 -1.93
C ASP A 11 -14.64 18.76 -1.37
N GLU A 12 -15.14 17.82 -2.17
CA GLU A 12 -16.10 16.80 -1.71
C GLU A 12 -15.45 15.69 -0.90
N SER A 13 -14.28 15.18 -1.32
CA SER A 13 -13.59 14.09 -0.61
C SER A 13 -12.86 14.56 0.65
N GLU A 14 -12.46 15.84 0.67
CA GLU A 14 -11.69 16.48 1.73
C GLU A 14 -12.35 17.81 2.13
N PRO A 15 -13.58 17.79 2.69
CA PRO A 15 -14.33 19.01 3.01
C PRO A 15 -13.71 19.82 4.16
N VAL A 16 -12.69 19.28 4.82
CA VAL A 16 -11.97 19.92 5.93
C VAL A 16 -10.50 20.00 5.53
N ALA A 17 -10.03 21.21 5.24
CA ALA A 17 -8.63 21.47 4.94
C ALA A 17 -7.77 21.38 6.20
N ASP A 18 -6.62 20.74 6.11
CA ASP A 18 -5.61 20.79 7.17
C ASP A 18 -4.86 22.12 7.08
N PRO A 19 -4.80 22.92 8.17
CA PRO A 19 -4.15 24.22 8.18
C PRO A 19 -2.63 24.15 7.96
N SER A 20 -2.01 22.97 8.05
CA SER A 20 -0.59 22.77 7.77
C SER A 20 -0.26 22.66 6.28
N TRP A 21 -1.25 22.54 5.40
CA TRP A 21 -1.02 22.39 3.97
C TRP A 21 -0.61 23.70 3.30
N LEU A 22 0.38 23.62 2.41
CA LEU A 22 0.88 24.78 1.64
C LEU A 22 0.01 25.14 0.44
N VAL A 23 -0.79 24.19 -0.05
CA VAL A 23 -1.70 24.35 -1.20
C VAL A 23 -3.02 23.64 -0.89
N PRO A 24 -4.14 24.05 -1.50
CA PRO A 24 -5.40 23.29 -1.42
C PRO A 24 -5.20 21.88 -1.98
N HIS A 25 -5.72 20.87 -1.27
CA HIS A 25 -5.69 19.45 -1.66
C HIS A 25 -4.32 18.99 -2.21
N PRO A 26 -3.24 19.06 -1.42
CA PRO A 26 -1.94 18.59 -1.88
C PRO A 26 -2.03 17.11 -2.24
N MET A 27 -1.18 16.64 -3.16
CA MET A 27 -1.10 15.20 -3.48
C MET A 27 -0.82 14.39 -2.20
N GLN A 28 -1.67 13.39 -1.94
CA GLN A 28 -1.54 12.48 -0.80
C GLN A 28 -1.32 11.05 -1.26
N LYS A 29 -0.83 10.22 -0.33
CA LYS A 29 -0.74 8.76 -0.48
C LYS A 29 -0.72 8.11 0.89
N CYS A 30 -0.97 6.80 0.94
CA CYS A 30 -0.75 6.02 2.15
C CYS A 30 0.67 6.22 2.70
N THR A 31 0.75 6.52 3.99
CA THR A 31 2.01 6.74 4.74
C THR A 31 2.41 5.51 5.56
N PHE A 32 1.65 4.42 5.43
CA PHE A 32 1.77 3.22 6.26
C PHE A 32 1.63 3.50 7.76
N CYS A 33 0.86 4.53 8.13
CA CYS A 33 0.58 4.94 9.51
C CYS A 33 1.85 5.12 10.36
N TRP A 34 2.86 5.81 9.82
CA TRP A 34 4.13 6.07 10.49
C TRP A 34 3.96 6.63 11.91
N ASP A 35 3.03 7.55 12.10
CA ASP A 35 2.61 8.15 13.36
C ASP A 35 2.13 7.10 14.39
N ARG A 36 1.33 6.14 13.94
CA ARG A 36 0.84 5.05 14.81
C ARG A 36 1.97 4.11 15.22
N TRP A 37 2.91 3.84 14.32
CA TRP A 37 4.07 3.02 14.63
C TRP A 37 4.93 3.64 15.73
N GLU A 38 5.08 4.97 15.74
CA GLU A 38 5.80 5.68 16.82
C GLU A 38 5.12 5.50 18.19
N GLU A 39 3.80 5.33 18.21
CA GLU A 39 3.03 5.02 19.41
C GLU A 39 2.95 3.51 19.73
N GLY A 40 3.63 2.66 18.97
CA GLY A 40 3.57 1.20 19.12
C GLY A 40 2.24 0.57 18.69
N LYS A 41 1.43 1.30 17.91
CA LYS A 41 0.14 0.83 17.37
C LYS A 41 0.32 0.33 15.94
N LYS A 42 -0.46 -0.69 15.56
CA LYS A 42 -0.51 -1.17 14.17
C LYS A 42 -1.19 -0.14 13.25
N PRO A 43 -1.00 -0.23 11.91
CA PRO A 43 -1.69 0.63 10.96
C PRO A 43 -3.21 0.53 11.11
N ALA A 44 -3.90 1.65 10.92
CA ALA A 44 -5.33 1.75 11.18
C ALA A 44 -6.14 0.75 10.33
N CYS A 45 -5.79 0.56 9.05
CA CYS A 45 -6.46 -0.41 8.17
C CYS A 45 -6.24 -1.87 8.60
N VAL A 46 -5.09 -2.18 9.22
CA VAL A 46 -4.77 -3.53 9.72
C VAL A 46 -5.56 -3.80 10.98
N GLU A 47 -5.56 -2.85 11.91
CA GLU A 47 -6.24 -2.97 13.20
C GLU A 47 -7.77 -2.96 13.06
N SER A 48 -8.31 -2.18 12.12
CA SER A 48 -9.76 -2.10 11.90
C SER A 48 -10.34 -3.29 11.15
N CYS A 49 -9.53 -4.14 10.51
CA CYS A 49 -10.00 -5.22 9.67
C CYS A 49 -10.65 -6.35 10.52
N PRO A 50 -11.99 -6.50 10.52
CA PRO A 50 -12.66 -7.50 11.36
C PRO A 50 -12.36 -8.94 10.92
N GLN A 51 -12.06 -9.12 9.64
CA GLN A 51 -11.71 -10.42 9.05
C GLN A 51 -10.26 -10.81 9.28
N ARG A 52 -9.42 -9.90 9.81
CA ARG A 52 -7.96 -10.09 9.97
C ARG A 52 -7.30 -10.51 8.65
N ALA A 53 -7.75 -9.93 7.54
CA ALA A 53 -7.22 -10.19 6.21
C ALA A 53 -5.89 -9.48 5.94
N LEU A 54 -5.60 -8.42 6.70
CA LEU A 54 -4.40 -7.61 6.60
C LEU A 54 -3.47 -7.89 7.78
N ASP A 55 -2.17 -7.90 7.51
CA ASP A 55 -1.11 -7.96 8.52
C ASP A 55 -0.01 -6.98 8.14
N ALA A 56 0.75 -6.52 9.13
CA ALA A 56 1.82 -5.55 8.93
C ALA A 56 2.96 -5.77 9.91
N GLY A 57 4.17 -5.56 9.40
CA GLY A 57 5.43 -5.72 10.12
C GLY A 57 6.61 -5.63 9.15
N PRO A 58 7.83 -5.88 9.63
CA PRO A 58 9.02 -5.97 8.79
C PRO A 58 8.83 -7.01 7.69
N ILE A 59 9.27 -6.68 6.46
CA ILE A 59 9.02 -7.54 5.29
C ILE A 59 9.63 -8.93 5.45
N ASP A 60 10.80 -9.04 6.08
CA ASP A 60 11.50 -10.31 6.30
C ASP A 60 10.74 -11.21 7.28
N GLU A 61 10.15 -10.63 8.33
CA GLU A 61 9.30 -11.36 9.27
C GLU A 61 8.00 -11.84 8.59
N LEU A 62 7.41 -11.01 7.74
CA LEU A 62 6.21 -11.38 6.98
C LEU A 62 6.50 -12.50 5.97
N MET A 63 7.65 -12.47 5.28
CA MET A 63 8.08 -13.54 4.38
C MET A 63 8.34 -14.85 5.14
N ALA A 64 8.96 -14.80 6.32
CA ALA A 64 9.16 -15.97 7.17
C ALA A 64 7.83 -16.55 7.68
N LYS A 65 6.89 -15.68 8.06
CA LYS A 65 5.56 -16.06 8.55
C LYS A 65 4.66 -16.64 7.45
N TYR A 66 4.80 -16.15 6.22
CA TYR A 66 4.02 -16.55 5.05
C TYR A 66 4.94 -17.00 3.91
N PRO A 67 5.55 -18.19 4.00
CA PRO A 67 6.57 -18.64 3.03
C PRO A 67 6.04 -18.80 1.61
N ASP A 68 4.73 -19.08 1.46
CA ASP A 68 4.06 -19.21 0.16
C ASP A 68 3.53 -17.87 -0.38
N ALA A 69 3.80 -16.75 0.29
CA ALA A 69 3.30 -15.46 -0.16
C ALA A 69 3.99 -15.01 -1.45
N VAL A 70 3.22 -14.35 -2.31
CA VAL A 70 3.67 -13.86 -3.62
C VAL A 70 3.65 -12.34 -3.67
N ARG A 71 4.45 -11.76 -4.56
CA ARG A 71 4.56 -10.30 -4.73
C ARG A 71 3.60 -9.73 -5.79
N THR A 72 2.88 -10.59 -6.50
CA THR A 72 1.94 -10.19 -7.54
C THR A 72 0.76 -11.16 -7.58
N VAL A 73 -0.38 -10.66 -8.02
CA VAL A 73 -1.64 -11.41 -8.21
C VAL A 73 -2.34 -10.91 -9.47
N VAL A 74 -3.36 -11.63 -9.92
CA VAL A 74 -4.18 -11.20 -11.07
C VAL A 74 -4.75 -9.80 -10.80
N GLY A 75 -4.53 -8.86 -11.72
CA GLY A 75 -4.96 -7.47 -11.62
C GLY A 75 -4.02 -6.56 -10.84
N PHE A 76 -2.92 -7.07 -10.27
CA PHE A 76 -1.90 -6.22 -9.67
C PHE A 76 -1.01 -5.59 -10.76
N PRO A 77 -0.70 -4.28 -10.71
CA PRO A 77 0.11 -3.61 -11.73
C PRO A 77 1.52 -4.22 -11.88
N ASP A 78 2.03 -4.19 -13.11
CA ASP A 78 3.41 -4.58 -13.42
C ASP A 78 4.38 -3.55 -12.82
N SER A 79 5.12 -3.96 -11.80
CA SER A 79 6.03 -3.09 -11.06
C SER A 79 7.24 -2.59 -11.86
N THR A 80 7.41 -3.10 -13.09
CA THR A 80 8.45 -2.69 -14.05
C THR A 80 7.97 -1.68 -15.08
N LYS A 81 6.67 -1.32 -15.09
CA LYS A 81 6.07 -0.43 -16.11
C LYS A 81 5.28 0.71 -15.49
N ASN A 82 5.16 1.82 -16.21
CA ASN A 82 4.23 2.88 -15.85
C ASN A 82 2.76 2.48 -16.17
N PRO A 83 1.76 3.28 -15.77
CA PRO A 83 0.36 3.00 -16.06
C PRO A 83 0.03 2.87 -17.56
N GLU A 84 0.81 3.51 -18.44
CA GLU A 84 0.68 3.42 -19.89
C GLU A 84 1.32 2.15 -20.50
N GLY A 85 1.89 1.26 -19.67
CA GLY A 85 2.53 0.01 -20.10
C GLY A 85 3.96 0.15 -20.60
N ILE A 86 4.60 1.31 -20.42
CA ILE A 86 5.97 1.60 -20.82
C ILE A 86 6.93 1.18 -19.70
N ALA A 87 8.01 0.47 -20.05
CA ALA A 87 9.02 0.04 -19.09
C ALA A 87 9.67 1.24 -18.37
N LEU A 88 9.84 1.10 -17.05
CA LEU A 88 10.48 2.11 -16.22
C LEU A 88 12.01 2.07 -16.41
N PRO A 89 12.68 3.23 -16.56
CA PRO A 89 14.13 3.29 -16.58
C PRO A 89 14.79 2.75 -15.30
N SER A 90 14.10 2.85 -14.16
CA SER A 90 14.54 2.34 -12.87
C SER A 90 14.46 0.81 -12.73
N GLY A 91 13.83 0.12 -13.69
CA GLY A 91 13.45 -1.28 -13.55
C GLY A 91 12.34 -1.49 -12.52
N ASP A 92 12.35 -2.67 -11.89
CA ASP A 92 11.35 -3.08 -10.90
C ASP A 92 11.36 -2.18 -9.65
N THR A 93 10.19 -1.62 -9.33
CA THR A 93 9.97 -0.79 -8.13
C THR A 93 9.96 -1.57 -6.81
N LYS A 94 9.85 -2.92 -6.85
CA LYS A 94 9.92 -3.83 -5.70
C LYS A 94 9.03 -3.38 -4.51
N PRO A 95 7.69 -3.29 -4.70
CA PRO A 95 6.80 -2.85 -3.64
C PRO A 95 6.86 -3.79 -2.42
N SER A 96 6.77 -3.21 -1.21
CA SER A 96 6.76 -3.96 0.05
C SER A 96 5.35 -4.44 0.39
N ILE A 97 4.79 -5.28 -0.48
CA ILE A 97 3.47 -5.91 -0.30
C ILE A 97 3.56 -7.39 -0.66
N LEU A 98 2.88 -8.22 0.13
CA LEU A 98 2.82 -9.66 -0.07
C LEU A 98 1.35 -10.09 -0.09
N PHE A 99 1.03 -11.05 -0.94
CA PHE A 99 -0.29 -11.64 -1.06
C PHE A 99 -0.21 -13.10 -0.66
N LYS A 100 -1.03 -13.50 0.31
CA LYS A 100 -1.18 -14.90 0.68
C LYS A 100 -2.12 -15.58 -0.31
N PRO A 101 -1.66 -16.54 -1.13
CA PRO A 101 -2.57 -17.28 -2.00
C PRO A 101 -3.53 -18.12 -1.17
N LYS A 102 -4.75 -18.32 -1.69
CA LYS A 102 -5.66 -19.31 -1.12
C LYS A 102 -5.01 -20.69 -1.30
N PRO A 103 -4.95 -21.54 -0.25
CA PRO A 103 -4.53 -22.92 -0.42
C PRO A 103 -5.39 -23.56 -1.50
N LYS A 104 -4.77 -24.25 -2.46
CA LYS A 104 -5.53 -25.05 -3.42
C LYS A 104 -6.37 -26.04 -2.59
N ALA A 105 -7.68 -26.03 -2.79
CA ALA A 105 -8.52 -27.08 -2.23
C ALA A 105 -8.01 -28.40 -2.83
N GLY A 106 -7.58 -29.31 -1.95
CA GLY A 106 -7.26 -30.68 -2.34
C GLY A 106 -8.52 -31.43 -2.77
#